data_AF-A0A968IMS4-F1
#
_entry.id   AF-A0A968IMS4-F1
#
_cell.length_a   1.000
_cell.length_b   1.000
_cell.length_c   1.000
_cell.angle_alpha   90.00
_cell.angle_beta   90.00
_cell.angle_gamma   90.00
#
_symmetry.space_group_name_H-M   'P 1'
#
loop_
_entity.id
_entity.type
_entity.pdbx_description
1 polymer ?
#
loop_
_entity_poly.entity_id
_entity_poly.type
_entity_poly.pdbx_seq_one_letter_code
_entity_poly.pdbx_strand_id
1 'polypeptide(L)' 'MTAAEKLYQLIQTLPESQINEILHFAEFLHQKQLSPPPAIPPGTLTGLRGIAKRPGSAPSDDELQAEYTDYRR' A
#
# COMPACT_ATOMS: atom_id res chain seq x y z
N MET A 1 -29.34 -0.32 -6.67
CA MET A 1 -28.56 -1.43 -6.10
C MET A 1 -27.56 -0.91 -5.10
N THR A 2 -27.65 -1.37 -3.85
CA THR A 2 -26.71 -1.03 -2.78
C THR A 2 -25.45 -1.91 -2.85
N ALA A 3 -24.38 -1.50 -2.17
CA ALA A 3 -23.16 -2.31 -2.09
C ALA A 3 -23.43 -3.66 -1.40
N ALA A 4 -24.28 -3.68 -0.37
CA ALA A 4 -24.68 -4.90 0.32
C ALA A 4 -25.44 -5.88 -0.59
N GLU A 5 -26.37 -5.38 -1.41
CA GLU A 5 -27.10 -6.20 -2.39
C GLU A 5 -26.17 -6.84 -3.43
N LYS A 6 -25.21 -6.07 -3.94
CA LYS A 6 -24.22 -6.60 -4.90
C LYS A 6 -23.33 -7.67 -4.28
N LEU A 7 -22.92 -7.48 -3.02
CA LEU A 7 -22.09 -8.43 -2.30
C LEU A 7 -22.87 -9.73 -2.01
N TYR A 8 -24.15 -9.60 -1.65
CA TYR A 8 -25.04 -10.75 -1.46
C TYR A 8 -25.22 -11.59 -2.74
N GLN A 9 -25.38 -10.94 -3.89
CA GLN A 9 -25.43 -11.64 -5.18
C GLN A 9 -24.10 -12.30 -5.54
N LEU A 10 -22.98 -11.65 -5.24
CA LEU A 10 -21.65 -12.18 -5.52
C LEU A 10 -21.35 -13.44 -4.70
N ILE A 11 -21.67 -13.44 -3.39
CA ILE A 11 -21.40 -14.59 -2.51
C ILE A 11 -22.14 -15.86 -3.00
N GLN A 12 -23.31 -15.72 -3.62
CA GLN A 12 -24.08 -16.86 -4.12
C GLN A 12 -23.42 -17.59 -5.31
N THR A 13 -22.51 -16.94 -6.03
CA THR A 13 -21.86 -17.53 -7.22
C THR A 13 -20.44 -18.00 -6.97
N LEU A 14 -19.88 -17.71 -5.78
CA LEU A 14 -18.50 -18.03 -5.45
C LEU A 14 -18.37 -19.40 -4.75
N PRO A 15 -17.24 -20.10 -4.94
CA PRO A 15 -16.93 -21.30 -4.18
C PRO A 15 -16.59 -20.94 -2.72
N GLU A 16 -16.80 -21.90 -1.81
CA GLU A 16 -16.65 -21.71 -0.37
C GLU A 16 -15.27 -21.19 0.06
N SER A 17 -14.20 -21.58 -0.65
CA SER A 17 -12.85 -21.08 -0.38
C SER A 17 -12.74 -19.56 -0.54
N GLN A 18 -13.38 -18.99 -1.56
CA GLN A 18 -13.35 -17.55 -1.83
C GLN A 18 -14.28 -16.79 -0.88
N ILE A 19 -15.37 -17.42 -0.42
CA ILE A 19 -16.25 -16.83 0.60
C ILE A 19 -15.50 -16.65 1.92
N ASN A 20 -14.68 -17.63 2.32
CA ASN A 20 -13.84 -17.52 3.52
C ASN A 20 -12.83 -16.38 3.40
N GLU A 21 -12.21 -16.17 2.23
CA GLU A 21 -11.31 -15.04 2.01
C GLU A 21 -12.04 -13.69 2.16
N ILE A 22 -13.26 -13.58 1.64
CA ILE A 22 -14.09 -12.38 1.77
C ILE A 22 -14.44 -12.12 3.24
N LEU A 23 -14.79 -13.17 4.01
CA LEU A 23 -15.06 -13.08 5.44
C LEU A 23 -13.82 -12.59 6.21
N HIS A 24 -12.65 -13.20 5.98
CA HIS A 24 -11.40 -12.77 6.61
C HIS A 24 -11.06 -11.32 6.28
N PHE A 25 -11.28 -10.89 5.04
CA PHE A 25 -11.05 -9.51 4.65
C PHE A 25 -12.02 -8.53 5.34
N ALA A 26 -13.30 -8.90 5.45
CA ALA A 26 -14.29 -8.08 6.15
C ALA A 26 -13.96 -7.95 7.65
N GLU A 27 -13.54 -9.05 8.29
CA GLU A 27 -13.05 -9.04 9.68
C GLU A 27 -11.82 -8.16 9.84
N PHE A 28 -10.86 -8.25 8.92
CA PHE A 28 -9.67 -7.39 8.92
C PHE A 28 -10.03 -5.91 8.85
N LEU A 29 -10.98 -5.54 7.97
CA LEU A 29 -11.43 -4.15 7.85
C LEU A 29 -12.11 -3.67 9.14
N HIS A 30 -12.92 -4.52 9.77
CA HIS A 30 -13.57 -4.20 11.02
C HIS A 30 -12.55 -3.99 12.15
N GLN A 31 -11.58 -4.89 12.27
CA GLN A 31 -10.49 -4.76 13.23
C GLN A 31 -9.68 -3.48 13.01
N LYS A 32 -9.37 -3.16 11.74
CA LYS A 32 -8.63 -1.94 11.38
C LYS A 32 -9.36 -0.65 11.76
N GLN A 33 -10.70 -0.64 11.77
CA GLN A 33 -11.48 0.51 12.22
C GLN A 33 -11.47 0.65 13.75
N LEU A 34 -11.42 -0.47 14.47
CA LEU A 34 -11.40 -0.49 15.93
C LEU A 34 -10.00 -0.19 16.50
N SER A 35 -8.95 -0.59 15.80
CA SER A 35 -7.57 -0.28 16.17
C SER A 35 -7.16 1.08 15.63
N PRO A 36 -6.70 2.04 16.46
CA PRO A 36 -6.05 3.23 15.92
C PRO A 36 -4.85 2.82 15.05
N PRO A 37 -4.59 3.51 13.93
CA PRO A 37 -3.42 3.22 13.12
C PRO A 37 -2.18 3.26 14.03
N PRO A 38 -1.27 2.28 13.92
CA PRO A 38 -0.09 2.24 14.77
C PRO A 38 0.65 3.57 14.62
N ALA A 39 0.84 4.27 15.74
CA ALA A 39 1.58 5.52 15.77
C ALA A 39 3.00 5.21 15.27
N ILE A 40 3.29 5.63 14.05
CA ILE A 40 4.60 5.41 13.44
C ILE A 40 5.61 6.20 14.28
N PRO A 41 6.59 5.53 14.94
CA PRO A 41 7.55 6.26 15.74
C PRO A 41 8.38 7.20 14.86
N PRO A 42 8.67 8.41 15.33
CA PRO A 42 9.55 9.33 14.63
C PRO A 42 10.93 8.67 14.41
N GLY A 43 11.49 8.84 13.21
CA GLY A 43 12.79 8.25 12.83
C GLY A 43 12.72 6.90 12.10
N THR A 44 11.52 6.32 11.92
CA THR A 44 11.34 5.17 11.02
C THR A 44 11.20 5.63 9.57
N LEU A 45 11.72 4.85 8.61
CA LEU A 45 11.59 5.13 7.16
C LEU A 45 10.13 5.36 6.72
N THR A 46 9.16 4.74 7.39
CA THR A 46 7.72 4.93 7.15
C THR A 46 7.23 6.31 7.58
N GLY A 47 7.80 6.90 8.63
CA GLY A 47 7.50 8.26 9.10
C GLY A 47 8.11 9.35 8.23
N LEU A 48 9.04 8.99 7.34
CA LEU A 48 9.71 9.88 6.40
C LEU A 48 8.94 10.08 5.08
N ARG A 49 7.68 9.62 5.00
CA ARG A 49 6.82 9.70 3.80
C ARG A 49 6.56 11.13 3.27
N GLY A 50 7.03 12.18 3.97
CA GLY A 50 7.01 13.57 3.53
C GLY A 50 8.36 14.21 3.22
N ILE A 51 9.50 13.59 3.58
CA ILE A 51 10.85 14.17 3.33
C ILE A 51 11.46 13.77 1.99
N ALA A 52 10.85 12.81 1.27
CA ALA A 52 11.26 12.41 -0.07
C ALA A 52 10.74 13.35 -1.18
N LYS A 53 10.30 14.57 -0.86
CA LYS A 53 10.15 15.61 -1.90
C LYS A 53 11.54 16.18 -2.19
N ARG A 54 12.28 15.55 -3.12
CA ARG A 54 13.42 16.23 -3.74
C ARG A 54 12.89 17.50 -4.41
N PRO A 55 13.45 18.70 -4.16
CA PRO A 55 13.08 19.92 -4.88
C PRO A 55 13.72 19.95 -6.27
N GLY A 56 13.67 18.83 -7.00
CA GLY A 56 14.28 18.69 -8.32
C GLY A 56 13.67 17.51 -9.07
N SER A 57 13.58 17.63 -10.39
CA SER A 57 13.25 16.51 -11.27
C SER A 57 14.14 15.31 -10.95
N ALA A 58 13.57 14.11 -11.02
CA ALA A 58 14.38 12.90 -10.93
C ALA A 58 15.52 13.00 -11.97
N PRO A 59 16.79 12.74 -11.57
CA PRO A 59 17.89 12.73 -12.52
C PRO A 59 17.59 11.70 -13.60
N SER A 60 17.93 12.05 -14.83
CA SER A 60 17.80 11.16 -15.97
C SER A 60 18.80 10.01 -15.85
N ASP A 61 18.51 8.85 -16.47
CA ASP A 61 19.41 7.70 -16.45
C ASP A 61 20.83 8.05 -16.94
N ASP A 62 20.94 9.00 -17.87
CA ASP A 62 22.23 9.51 -18.38
C ASP A 62 23.07 10.22 -17.30
N GLU A 63 22.43 10.98 -16.40
CA GLU A 63 23.11 11.67 -15.29
C GLU A 63 23.60 10.67 -14.24
N LEU A 64 22.82 9.62 -13.99
CA LEU A 64 23.23 8.55 -13.08
C LEU A 64 24.43 7.78 -13.64
N GLN A 65 24.44 7.50 -14.95
CA GLN A 65 25.51 6.76 -15.60
C GLN A 65 26.86 7.50 -15.52
N ALA A 66 26.85 8.82 -15.68
CA ALA A 66 28.04 9.66 -15.62
C ALA A 66 28.68 9.66 -14.21
N GLU A 67 27.85 9.68 -13.17
CA GLU A 67 28.32 9.64 -11.79
C GLU A 67 28.95 8.27 -11.43
N TYR A 68 28.43 7.17 -11.97
CA TYR A 68 29.03 5.84 -11.79
C TYR A 68 30.40 5.67 -12.47
N THR A 69 30.63 6.37 -13.58
CA THR A 69 31.93 6.29 -14.28
C THR A 69 33.05 7.01 -13.55
N ASP A 70 32.75 7.97 -12.67
CA ASP A 70 33.76 8.76 -11.96
C ASP A 70 34.40 8.00 -10.78
N TYR A 71 33.67 7.04 -10.19
CA TYR A 71 34.18 6.16 -9.13
C TYR A 71 35.12 5.04 -9.63
N ARG A 72 35.38 4.97 -10.94
CA ARG A 72 36.22 3.93 -11.54
C ARG A 72 37.55 4.46 -12.10
N ARG A 73 38.00 5.63 -11.64
CA ARG A 73 39.33 6.18 -11.91
C ARG A 73 40.20 6.15 -10.66
#